data_AF-A0A9E4FDN2-F1
#
_entry.id   AF-A0A9E4FDN2-F1
#
_cell.length_a   1.000
_cell.length_b   1.000
_cell.length_c   1.000
_cell.angle_alpha   90.00
_cell.angle_beta   90.00
_cell.angle_gamma   90.00
#
_symmetry.space_group_name_H-M   'P 1'
#
loop_
_entity.id
_entity.type
_entity.pdbx_description
1 polymer ?
#
loop_
_entity_poly.entity_id
_entity_poly.type
_entity_poly.pdbx_seq_one_letter_code
_entity_poly.pdbx_strand_id
1 'polypeptide(L)'
;MSQDRIEAIERQIGELTTELSALHKARVAEPIPDYPFETSAGKTSLLELFADKDRLLVIHNMGQGCRYCTLWADGFNGLLPHLESALSVVLVSKDSPDVQRTFANSRGWRFRLASHGGGDYIREQGVYGEAENYPGAVVYERQDDTILRKNACSFGPGDLYCALWPLLGLAGLDEFTPQYNYWKRPERLEDGGENILD
;
A
#
# COMPACT_ATOMS: atom_id res chain seq x y z
N MET A 1 -2.05 -28.26 -20.60
CA MET A 1 -3.10 -27.25 -20.82
C MET A 1 -2.78 -26.54 -22.13
N SER A 2 -3.77 -26.26 -22.99
CA SER A 2 -3.50 -25.66 -24.30
C SER A 2 -3.19 -24.17 -24.17
N GLN A 3 -2.24 -23.68 -24.99
CA GLN A 3 -1.91 -22.27 -25.14
C GLN A 3 -3.15 -21.39 -25.29
N ASP A 4 -4.15 -21.85 -26.06
CA ASP A 4 -5.44 -21.18 -26.26
C ASP A 4 -6.16 -20.83 -24.94
N ARG A 5 -6.02 -21.68 -23.90
CA ARG A 5 -6.64 -21.41 -22.60
C ARG A 5 -5.92 -20.29 -21.85
N ILE A 6 -4.59 -20.21 -21.95
CA ILE A 6 -3.79 -19.14 -21.34
C ILE A 6 -4.20 -17.80 -21.95
N GLU A 7 -4.18 -17.69 -23.28
CA GLU A 7 -4.54 -16.46 -24.01
C GLU A 7 -5.99 -16.02 -23.74
N ALA A 8 -6.92 -16.98 -23.65
CA ALA A 8 -8.30 -16.68 -23.30
C ALA A 8 -8.44 -16.07 -21.89
N ILE A 9 -7.67 -16.58 -20.91
CA ILE A 9 -7.66 -16.04 -19.54
C ILE A 9 -7.01 -14.66 -19.50
N GLU A 10 -5.88 -14.46 -20.18
CA GLU A 10 -5.22 -13.16 -20.26
C GLU A 10 -6.14 -12.07 -20.83
N ARG A 11 -6.90 -12.39 -21.89
CA ARG A 11 -7.92 -11.48 -22.42
C ARG A 11 -9.00 -11.16 -21.39
N GLN A 12 -9.52 -12.16 -20.69
CA GLN A 12 -10.53 -11.95 -19.64
C GLN A 12 -10.00 -11.07 -18.50
N ILE A 13 -8.73 -11.24 -18.10
CA ILE A 13 -8.10 -10.36 -17.11
C ILE A 13 -8.08 -8.90 -17.59
N GLY A 14 -7.74 -8.66 -18.87
CA GLY A 14 -7.76 -7.33 -19.46
C GLY A 14 -9.15 -6.69 -19.50
N GLU A 15 -10.17 -7.47 -19.86
CA GLU A 15 -11.58 -7.04 -19.88
C GLU A 15 -12.05 -6.66 -18.46
N LEU A 16 -11.80 -7.52 -17.47
CA LEU A 16 -12.17 -7.27 -16.08
C LEU A 16 -11.42 -6.08 -15.47
N THR A 17 -10.14 -5.88 -15.82
CA THR A 17 -9.37 -4.71 -15.37
C THR A 17 -9.96 -3.41 -15.91
N THR A 18 -10.45 -3.43 -17.15
CA THR A 18 -11.14 -2.29 -17.77
C THR A 18 -12.46 -2.00 -17.07
N GLU A 19 -13.25 -3.04 -16.79
CA GLU A 19 -14.52 -2.92 -16.06
C GLU A 19 -14.29 -2.37 -14.63
N LEU A 20 -13.32 -2.92 -13.90
CA LEU A 20 -12.95 -2.45 -12.56
C LEU A 20 -12.58 -0.96 -12.56
N SER A 21 -11.81 -0.52 -13.56
CA SER A 21 -11.43 0.88 -13.70
C SER A 21 -12.63 1.79 -13.94
N ALA A 22 -13.63 1.34 -14.70
CA ALA A 22 -14.88 2.07 -14.90
C ALA A 22 -15.70 2.17 -13.61
N LEU A 23 -15.76 1.09 -12.82
CA LEU A 23 -16.44 1.07 -11.52
C LEU A 23 -15.76 2.01 -10.52
N HIS A 24 -14.43 1.99 -10.43
CA HIS A 24 -13.66 2.93 -9.59
C HIS A 24 -13.91 4.40 -9.95
N LYS A 25 -14.09 4.69 -11.24
CA LYS A 25 -14.44 6.03 -11.71
C LYS A 25 -15.85 6.44 -11.28
N ALA A 26 -16.82 5.53 -11.44
CA ALA A 26 -18.24 5.76 -11.15
C ALA A 26 -18.58 5.77 -9.65
N ARG A 27 -17.78 5.12 -8.80
CA ARG A 27 -18.02 5.03 -7.36
C ARG A 27 -18.18 6.42 -6.73
N VAL A 28 -19.19 6.59 -5.88
CA VAL A 28 -19.37 7.82 -5.09
C VAL A 28 -18.40 7.80 -3.90
N ALA A 29 -17.71 8.91 -3.67
CA ALA A 29 -16.81 9.06 -2.53
C ALA A 29 -17.61 9.45 -1.28
N GLU A 30 -17.18 8.98 -0.12
CA GLU A 30 -17.91 9.15 1.14
C GLU A 30 -17.12 10.03 2.13
N PRO A 31 -17.77 10.97 2.83
CA PRO A 31 -17.09 11.84 3.78
C PRO A 31 -16.55 11.07 4.97
N ILE A 32 -15.34 11.44 5.41
CA ILE A 32 -14.67 10.86 6.58
C ILE A 32 -14.11 11.96 7.50
N PRO A 33 -13.84 11.64 8.77
CA PRO A 33 -13.13 12.54 9.68
C PRO A 33 -11.71 12.87 9.18
N ASP A 34 -11.18 14.00 9.66
CA ASP A 34 -9.74 14.28 9.58
C ASP A 34 -9.02 13.57 10.73
N TYR A 35 -8.10 12.67 10.39
CA TYR A 35 -7.42 11.81 11.36
C TYR A 35 -6.02 12.35 11.69
N PRO A 36 -5.55 12.20 12.95
CA PRO A 36 -4.22 12.64 13.34
C PRO A 36 -3.13 11.65 12.90
N PHE A 37 -1.96 12.19 12.58
CA PHE A 37 -0.74 11.45 12.28
C PHE A 37 0.49 12.11 12.93
N GLU A 38 1.60 11.37 12.97
CA GLU A 38 2.90 11.89 13.35
C GLU A 38 3.92 11.72 12.23
N THR A 39 4.76 12.72 12.01
CA THR A 39 5.87 12.68 11.04
C THR A 39 7.16 13.07 11.72
N SER A 40 8.29 12.96 11.00
CA SER A 40 9.57 13.46 11.53
C SER A 40 9.61 14.98 11.76
N ALA A 41 8.63 15.72 11.24
CA ALA A 41 8.47 17.16 11.47
C ALA A 41 7.49 17.51 12.60
N GLY A 42 6.86 16.49 13.22
CA GLY A 42 5.84 16.66 14.25
C GLY A 42 4.47 16.15 13.84
N LYS A 43 3.45 16.54 14.60
CA LYS A 43 2.05 16.15 14.38
C LYS A 43 1.52 16.74 13.07
N THR A 44 0.65 16.00 12.41
CA THR A 44 -0.06 16.42 11.20
C THR A 44 -1.45 15.79 11.14
N SER A 45 -2.24 16.08 10.11
CA SER A 45 -3.55 15.45 9.88
C SER A 45 -3.69 14.84 8.48
N LEU A 46 -4.72 14.02 8.26
CA LEU A 46 -5.01 13.43 6.95
C LEU A 46 -5.24 14.52 5.90
N LEU A 47 -5.90 15.63 6.26
CA LEU A 47 -6.11 16.78 5.38
C LEU A 47 -4.77 17.40 4.96
N GLU A 48 -3.84 17.59 5.89
CA GLU A 48 -2.52 18.15 5.61
C GLU A 48 -1.67 17.24 4.71
N LEU A 49 -1.87 15.92 4.77
CA LEU A 49 -1.16 14.95 3.92
C LEU A 49 -1.46 15.12 2.42
N PHE A 50 -2.56 15.79 2.06
CA PHE A 50 -2.86 16.16 0.67
C PHE A 50 -1.85 17.16 0.08
N ALA A 51 -1.18 17.96 0.91
CA ALA A 51 -0.30 19.04 0.47
C ALA A 51 -0.98 19.95 -0.58
N ASP A 52 -0.37 20.12 -1.76
CA ASP A 52 -0.87 20.96 -2.86
C ASP A 52 -1.83 20.22 -3.82
N LYS A 53 -2.20 18.97 -3.54
CA LYS A 53 -3.03 18.14 -4.43
C LYS A 53 -4.43 17.92 -3.88
N ASP A 54 -5.39 17.64 -4.77
CA ASP A 54 -6.77 17.33 -4.37
C ASP A 54 -7.06 15.82 -4.28
N ARG A 55 -6.05 15.01 -4.58
CA ARG A 55 -6.08 13.55 -4.44
C ARG A 55 -4.90 13.07 -3.63
N LEU A 56 -5.15 12.13 -2.73
CA LEU A 56 -4.16 11.52 -1.86
C LEU A 56 -4.26 10.00 -1.98
N LEU A 57 -3.15 9.34 -2.33
CA LEU A 57 -2.96 7.91 -2.19
C LEU A 57 -2.20 7.65 -0.89
N VAL A 58 -2.87 6.96 0.03
CA VAL A 58 -2.25 6.45 1.25
C VAL A 58 -1.96 4.97 1.05
N ILE A 59 -0.69 4.61 1.16
CA ILE A 59 -0.21 3.23 1.15
C ILE A 59 -0.15 2.75 2.60
N HIS A 60 -1.01 1.79 2.96
CA HIS A 60 -0.98 1.13 4.26
C HIS A 60 0.12 0.07 4.27
N ASN A 61 1.10 0.26 5.14
CA ASN A 61 2.20 -0.65 5.36
C ASN A 61 2.13 -1.13 6.82
N MET A 62 2.23 -2.44 7.05
CA MET A 62 2.14 -2.96 8.41
C MET A 62 3.35 -2.56 9.29
N GLY A 63 4.41 -2.02 8.70
CA GLY A 63 5.64 -1.63 9.36
C GLY A 63 6.82 -2.52 8.95
N GLN A 64 7.99 -2.24 9.52
CA GLN A 64 9.23 -2.95 9.20
C GLN A 64 9.14 -4.48 9.43
N GLY A 65 8.22 -4.94 10.28
CA GLY A 65 7.97 -6.35 10.60
C GLY A 65 7.28 -7.18 9.52
N CYS A 66 6.89 -6.59 8.39
CA CYS A 66 6.17 -7.28 7.32
C CYS A 66 7.00 -7.33 6.02
N ARG A 67 7.39 -8.53 5.57
CA ARG A 67 8.20 -8.72 4.33
C ARG A 67 7.44 -8.32 3.10
N TYR A 68 6.20 -8.78 3.03
CA TYR A 68 5.33 -8.51 1.91
C TYR A 68 5.10 -7.00 1.75
N CYS A 69 4.82 -6.31 2.85
CA CYS A 69 4.70 -4.84 2.90
C CYS A 69 5.94 -4.12 2.37
N THR A 70 7.12 -4.66 2.68
CA THR A 70 8.40 -4.12 2.17
C THR A 70 8.55 -4.35 0.67
N LEU A 71 8.18 -5.54 0.18
CA LEU A 71 8.20 -5.85 -1.26
C LEU A 71 7.34 -4.87 -2.08
N TRP A 72 6.11 -4.57 -1.64
CA TRP A 72 5.27 -3.57 -2.33
C TRP A 72 5.90 -2.18 -2.28
N ALA A 73 6.39 -1.74 -1.12
CA ALA A 73 7.01 -0.44 -0.98
C ALA A 73 8.29 -0.29 -1.83
N ASP A 74 9.11 -1.33 -1.96
CA ASP A 74 10.26 -1.35 -2.87
C ASP A 74 9.83 -1.18 -4.34
N GLY A 75 8.78 -1.90 -4.75
CA GLY A 75 8.24 -1.80 -6.10
C GLY A 75 7.67 -0.41 -6.41
N PHE A 76 6.84 0.12 -5.51
CA PHE A 76 6.27 1.46 -5.66
C PHE A 76 7.32 2.57 -5.60
N ASN A 77 8.44 2.36 -4.91
CA ASN A 77 9.51 3.36 -4.83
C ASN A 77 10.05 3.73 -6.23
N GLY A 78 10.10 2.77 -7.17
CA GLY A 78 10.49 3.04 -8.55
C GLY A 78 9.41 3.78 -9.37
N LEU A 79 8.14 3.68 -8.97
CA LEU A 79 7.00 4.31 -9.64
C LEU A 79 6.62 5.67 -9.02
N LEU A 80 7.16 5.98 -7.84
CA LEU A 80 6.74 7.11 -7.02
C LEU A 80 6.73 8.45 -7.76
N PRO A 81 7.75 8.84 -8.56
CA PRO A 81 7.71 10.11 -9.29
C PRO A 81 6.55 10.22 -10.29
N HIS A 82 6.15 9.10 -10.88
CA HIS A 82 5.02 9.07 -11.82
C HIS A 82 3.69 9.24 -11.07
N LEU A 83 3.54 8.58 -9.92
CA LEU A 83 2.36 8.74 -9.07
C LEU A 83 2.25 10.18 -8.55
N GLU A 84 3.35 10.74 -8.04
CA GLU A 84 3.42 12.09 -7.48
C GLU A 84 3.19 13.20 -8.52
N SER A 85 3.37 12.90 -9.81
CA SER A 85 2.99 13.81 -10.88
C SER A 85 1.48 14.03 -11.00
N ALA A 86 0.67 13.08 -10.52
CA ALA A 86 -0.78 13.07 -10.66
C ALA A 86 -1.56 13.25 -9.34
N LEU A 87 -0.98 12.86 -8.21
CA LEU A 87 -1.63 12.92 -6.89
C LEU A 87 -0.59 12.92 -5.76
N SER A 88 -1.00 13.30 -4.55
CA SER A 88 -0.15 13.19 -3.37
C SER A 88 -0.01 11.74 -2.94
N VAL A 89 1.20 11.30 -2.59
CA VAL A 89 1.46 9.93 -2.11
C VAL A 89 2.07 9.97 -0.72
N VAL A 90 1.59 9.11 0.18
CA VAL A 90 2.15 8.91 1.53
C VAL A 90 2.16 7.42 1.83
N LEU A 91 3.27 6.94 2.41
CA LEU A 91 3.32 5.62 3.01
C LEU A 91 3.13 5.76 4.52
N VAL A 92 2.17 5.01 5.07
CA VAL A 92 1.86 5.03 6.50
C VAL A 92 2.04 3.66 7.13
N SER A 93 2.44 3.66 8.40
CA SER A 93 2.47 2.47 9.24
C SER A 93 2.25 2.85 10.70
N LYS A 94 2.11 1.86 11.58
CA LYS A 94 2.03 2.09 13.03
C LYS A 94 3.37 2.41 13.69
N ASP A 95 4.49 2.17 12.98
CA ASP A 95 5.83 2.42 13.51
C ASP A 95 6.02 3.92 13.80
N SER A 96 6.83 4.26 14.81
CA SER A 96 7.14 5.66 15.12
C SER A 96 7.88 6.35 13.95
N PRO A 97 7.82 7.69 13.84
CA PRO A 97 8.48 8.41 12.75
C PRO A 97 9.98 8.10 12.61
N ASP A 98 10.70 7.90 13.73
CA ASP A 98 12.13 7.57 13.71
C ASP A 98 12.40 6.16 13.15
N VAL A 99 11.55 5.19 13.47
CA VAL A 99 11.63 3.83 12.93
C VAL A 99 11.33 3.84 11.45
N GLN A 100 10.24 4.50 11.03
CA GLN A 100 9.88 4.66 9.62
C GLN A 100 11.03 5.29 8.82
N ARG A 101 11.62 6.37 9.32
CA ARG A 101 12.73 7.07 8.66
C ARG A 101 13.98 6.18 8.56
N THR A 102 14.35 5.50 9.63
CA THR A 102 15.50 4.59 9.63
C THR A 102 15.32 3.47 8.61
N PHE A 103 14.12 2.89 8.58
CA PHE A 103 13.78 1.81 7.67
C PHE A 103 13.78 2.27 6.20
N ALA A 104 13.07 3.37 5.90
CA ALA A 104 13.04 3.97 4.58
C ALA A 104 14.45 4.32 4.06
N ASN A 105 15.30 4.90 4.91
CA ASN A 105 16.69 5.21 4.55
C ASN A 105 17.48 3.94 4.19
N SER A 106 17.32 2.86 4.95
CA SER A 106 18.02 1.59 4.68
C SER A 106 17.61 0.95 3.35
N ARG A 107 16.41 1.26 2.84
CA ARG A 107 15.88 0.77 1.56
C ARG A 107 16.01 1.78 0.42
N GLY A 108 16.53 2.98 0.69
CA GLY A 108 16.56 4.07 -0.29
C GLY A 108 15.16 4.55 -0.70
N TRP A 109 14.15 4.33 0.13
CA TRP A 109 12.80 4.80 -0.13
C TRP A 109 12.72 6.33 -0.13
N ARG A 110 11.79 6.86 -0.91
CA ARG A 110 11.60 8.31 -1.12
C ARG A 110 10.21 8.81 -0.75
N PHE A 111 9.36 7.95 -0.22
CA PHE A 111 8.02 8.32 0.23
C PHE A 111 8.04 9.42 1.29
N ARG A 112 7.01 10.27 1.28
CA ARG A 112 6.58 10.94 2.52
C ARG A 112 6.04 9.87 3.47
N LEU A 113 6.47 9.95 4.73
CA LEU A 113 6.14 8.98 5.77
C LEU A 113 5.28 9.63 6.84
N ALA A 114 4.23 8.93 7.27
CA ALA A 114 3.44 9.34 8.42
C ALA A 114 3.07 8.13 9.27
N SER A 115 3.20 8.26 10.58
CA SER A 115 2.78 7.26 11.55
C SER A 115 1.33 7.48 11.92
N HIS A 116 0.52 6.45 11.83
CA HIS A 116 -0.83 6.46 12.41
C HIS A 116 -0.85 5.97 13.86
N GLY A 117 0.25 5.39 14.37
CA GLY A 117 0.36 4.90 15.76
C GLY A 117 -0.61 3.79 16.17
N GLY A 118 -1.48 3.32 15.26
CA GLY A 118 -2.61 2.44 15.54
C GLY A 118 -3.96 3.18 15.56
N GLY A 119 -4.94 2.63 16.28
CA GLY A 119 -6.18 3.35 16.61
C GLY A 119 -7.20 3.51 15.48
N ASP A 120 -8.04 4.55 15.62
CA ASP A 120 -9.28 4.72 14.87
C ASP A 120 -9.07 4.84 13.36
N TYR A 121 -8.02 5.57 12.93
CA TYR A 121 -7.71 5.72 11.52
C TYR A 121 -7.57 4.37 10.82
N ILE A 122 -6.67 3.51 11.28
CA ILE A 122 -6.39 2.24 10.60
C ILE A 122 -7.55 1.25 10.75
N ARG A 123 -8.26 1.29 11.88
CA ARG A 123 -9.47 0.48 12.13
C ARG A 123 -10.61 0.81 11.17
N GLU A 124 -10.81 2.09 10.86
CA GLU A 124 -11.94 2.56 10.06
C GLU A 124 -11.61 2.74 8.58
N GLN A 125 -10.34 3.02 8.27
CA GLN A 125 -9.88 3.30 6.92
C GLN A 125 -9.11 2.15 6.28
N GLY A 126 -8.68 1.16 7.06
CA GLY A 126 -8.09 -0.08 6.57
C GLY A 126 -9.02 -0.84 5.62
N VAL A 127 -8.45 -1.80 4.88
CA VAL A 127 -9.19 -2.50 3.81
C VAL A 127 -9.85 -3.79 4.27
N TYR A 128 -9.40 -4.37 5.39
CA TYR A 128 -10.04 -5.51 6.03
C TYR A 128 -10.64 -5.10 7.38
N GLY A 129 -11.96 -5.23 7.50
CA GLY A 129 -12.74 -4.64 8.61
C GLY A 129 -12.46 -5.16 10.02
N GLU A 130 -11.76 -6.29 10.18
CA GLU A 130 -11.37 -6.84 11.48
C GLU A 130 -9.85 -6.78 11.75
N ALA A 131 -9.04 -6.43 10.75
CA ALA A 131 -7.59 -6.37 10.91
C ALA A 131 -7.16 -4.95 11.31
N GLU A 132 -6.62 -4.80 12.51
CA GLU A 132 -6.15 -3.50 13.05
C GLU A 132 -4.96 -2.91 12.29
N ASN A 133 -4.32 -3.67 11.40
CA ASN A 133 -3.18 -3.26 10.59
C ASN A 133 -3.01 -4.23 9.42
N TYR A 134 -3.49 -3.88 8.22
CA TYR A 134 -3.42 -4.74 7.03
C TYR A 134 -2.90 -3.97 5.82
N PRO A 135 -2.07 -4.58 4.95
CA PRO A 135 -1.47 -3.87 3.83
C PRO A 135 -2.50 -3.61 2.72
N GLY A 136 -2.38 -2.45 2.10
CA GLY A 136 -3.28 -2.03 1.05
C GLY A 136 -3.04 -0.59 0.67
N ALA A 137 -3.97 -0.03 -0.08
CA ALA A 137 -4.00 1.39 -0.35
C ALA A 137 -5.41 1.95 -0.35
N VAL A 138 -5.51 3.22 0.01
CA VAL A 138 -6.74 4.00 -0.05
C VAL A 138 -6.48 5.29 -0.79
N VAL A 139 -7.39 5.63 -1.69
CA VAL A 139 -7.43 6.93 -2.37
C VAL A 139 -8.48 7.80 -1.69
N TYR A 140 -8.06 9.00 -1.33
CA TYR A 140 -8.92 10.07 -0.85
C TYR A 140 -8.96 11.22 -1.85
N GLU A 141 -10.08 11.92 -1.86
CA GLU A 141 -10.26 13.20 -2.55
C GLU A 141 -10.56 14.27 -1.49
N ARG A 142 -10.15 15.52 -1.71
CA ARG A 142 -10.57 16.64 -0.86
C ARG A 142 -11.43 17.62 -1.64
N GLN A 143 -12.41 18.20 -0.95
CA GLN A 143 -13.22 19.32 -1.42
C GLN A 143 -13.21 20.35 -0.29
N ASP A 144 -12.44 21.42 -0.47
CA ASP A 144 -12.09 22.36 0.60
C ASP A 144 -11.52 21.60 1.81
N ASP A 145 -12.12 21.75 2.98
CA ASP A 145 -11.72 21.07 4.23
C ASP A 145 -12.40 19.69 4.41
N THR A 146 -13.19 19.23 3.43
CA THR A 146 -13.87 17.93 3.50
C THR A 146 -13.04 16.84 2.83
N ILE A 147 -12.75 15.77 3.56
CA ILE A 147 -12.06 14.58 3.05
C ILE A 147 -13.09 13.53 2.65
N LEU A 148 -12.93 12.98 1.44
CA LEU A 148 -13.80 11.94 0.88
C LEU A 148 -12.98 10.67 0.61
N ARG A 149 -13.40 9.53 1.15
CA ARG A 149 -12.83 8.22 0.85
C ARG A 149 -13.36 7.73 -0.50
N LYS A 150 -12.47 7.58 -1.48
CA LYS A 150 -12.85 7.30 -2.88
C LYS A 150 -12.75 5.84 -3.26
N ASN A 151 -11.54 5.25 -3.21
CA ASN A 151 -11.28 3.86 -3.62
C ASN A 151 -10.31 3.19 -2.64
N ALA A 152 -10.35 1.86 -2.55
CA ALA A 152 -9.42 1.11 -1.71
C ALA A 152 -9.14 -0.27 -2.31
N CYS A 153 -7.95 -0.81 -2.03
CA CYS A 153 -7.57 -2.16 -2.38
C CYS A 153 -6.68 -2.78 -1.30
N SER A 154 -6.82 -4.08 -1.08
CA SER A 154 -5.89 -4.83 -0.23
C SER A 154 -4.69 -5.27 -1.05
N PHE A 155 -3.58 -5.48 -0.36
CA PHE A 155 -2.40 -6.12 -0.93
C PHE A 155 -2.28 -7.56 -0.44
N GLY A 156 -1.89 -8.45 -1.34
CA GLY A 156 -1.76 -9.87 -1.07
C GLY A 156 -1.17 -10.64 -2.25
N PRO A 157 -0.75 -11.91 -2.05
CA PRO A 157 -0.34 -12.76 -3.15
C PRO A 157 -1.39 -12.79 -4.27
N GLY A 158 -0.96 -12.56 -5.51
CA GLY A 158 -1.83 -12.50 -6.69
C GLY A 158 -2.60 -11.19 -6.89
N ASP A 159 -2.32 -10.15 -6.09
CA ASP A 159 -2.89 -8.82 -6.35
C ASP A 159 -2.41 -8.20 -7.68
N LEU A 160 -3.07 -7.13 -8.10
CA LEU A 160 -2.75 -6.39 -9.33
C LEU A 160 -1.59 -5.39 -9.17
N TYR A 161 -1.04 -5.27 -7.97
CA TYR A 161 -0.15 -4.18 -7.57
C TYR A 161 1.30 -4.63 -7.33
N CYS A 162 1.56 -5.94 -7.40
CA CYS A 162 2.90 -6.52 -7.37
C CYS A 162 3.22 -7.24 -8.68
N ALA A 163 4.08 -6.63 -9.50
CA ALA A 163 4.52 -7.23 -10.76
C ALA A 163 5.32 -8.54 -10.56
N LEU A 164 5.82 -8.82 -9.36
CA LEU A 164 6.57 -10.04 -9.08
C LEU A 164 5.71 -11.30 -9.29
N TRP A 165 4.46 -11.31 -8.81
CA TRP A 165 3.58 -12.49 -8.89
C TRP A 165 3.31 -12.97 -10.31
N PRO A 166 2.84 -12.13 -11.25
CA PRO A 166 2.65 -12.58 -12.62
C PRO A 166 3.97 -13.03 -13.28
N LEU A 167 5.11 -12.38 -12.98
CA LEU A 167 6.40 -12.78 -13.53
C LEU A 167 6.88 -14.14 -13.01
N LEU A 168 6.68 -14.43 -11.72
CA LEU A 168 6.96 -15.76 -11.15
C LEU A 168 6.01 -16.81 -11.74
N GLY A 169 4.74 -16.46 -11.95
CA GLY A 169 3.76 -17.31 -12.62
C GLY A 169 4.17 -17.70 -14.04
N LEU A 170 4.79 -16.81 -14.81
CA LEU A 170 5.36 -17.14 -16.13
C LEU A 170 6.46 -18.21 -16.05
N ALA A 171 7.20 -18.25 -14.95
CA ALA A 171 8.19 -19.28 -14.68
C ALA A 171 7.58 -20.57 -14.11
N GLY A 172 6.26 -20.64 -13.94
CA GLY A 172 5.55 -21.77 -13.33
C GLY A 172 5.73 -21.86 -11.82
N LEU A 173 6.07 -20.76 -11.14
CA LEU A 173 6.23 -20.69 -9.70
C LEU A 173 4.97 -20.08 -9.06
N ASP A 174 4.35 -20.83 -8.16
CA ASP A 174 3.14 -20.44 -7.41
C ASP A 174 3.39 -20.25 -5.90
N GLU A 175 4.54 -20.72 -5.39
CA GLU A 175 5.00 -20.48 -4.03
C GLU A 175 6.20 -19.51 -4.01
N PHE A 176 6.02 -18.37 -3.34
CA PHE A 176 7.12 -17.45 -3.05
C PHE A 176 6.89 -16.71 -1.74
N THR A 177 7.96 -16.53 -0.99
CA THR A 177 8.00 -15.67 0.18
C THR A 177 9.15 -14.68 0.05
N PRO A 178 8.89 -13.37 0.12
CA PRO A 178 9.96 -12.38 0.09
C PRO A 178 10.92 -12.62 1.26
N GLN A 179 12.18 -12.22 1.11
CA GLN A 179 13.23 -12.44 2.10
C GLN A 179 13.69 -11.10 2.68
N TYR A 180 14.09 -11.11 3.95
CA TYR A 180 14.58 -9.91 4.63
C TYR A 180 16.03 -9.61 4.27
N ASN A 181 16.35 -8.33 4.10
CA ASN A 181 17.72 -7.82 4.13
C ASN A 181 17.74 -6.55 5.00
N TYR A 182 17.46 -6.72 6.30
CA TYR A 182 17.42 -5.63 7.27
C TYR A 182 18.68 -5.61 8.11
N TRP A 183 19.17 -4.41 8.42
CA TRP A 183 20.31 -4.21 9.34
C TRP A 183 20.03 -4.77 10.76
N LYS A 184 18.75 -4.81 11.15
CA LYS A 184 18.26 -5.46 12.37
C LYS A 184 16.86 -6.04 12.09
N ARG A 185 16.75 -7.37 12.06
CA ARG A 185 15.46 -8.06 11.91
C ARG A 185 14.60 -7.83 13.18
N PRO A 186 13.31 -7.50 13.04
CA PRO A 186 12.41 -7.41 14.20
C PRO A 186 12.31 -8.76 14.93
N GLU A 187 12.21 -8.73 16.26
CA GLU A 187 12.06 -9.94 17.08
C GLU A 187 10.72 -10.65 16.84
N ARG A 188 9.67 -9.88 16.54
CA ARG A 188 8.35 -10.38 16.16
C ARG A 188 8.01 -9.92 14.75
N LEU A 189 7.61 -10.87 13.92
CA LEU A 189 7.20 -10.62 12.54
C LEU A 189 5.68 -10.56 12.44
N GLU A 190 5.17 -9.63 11.63
CA GLU A 190 3.72 -9.46 11.47
C GLU A 190 3.13 -10.41 10.43
N ASP A 191 3.98 -10.96 9.57
CA ASP A 191 3.61 -11.97 8.58
C ASP A 191 3.75 -13.41 9.10
N GLY A 192 3.93 -13.59 10.42
CA GLY A 192 4.06 -14.90 11.06
C GLY A 192 5.43 -15.57 10.92
N GLY A 193 6.29 -15.09 10.00
CA GLY A 193 7.67 -15.57 9.91
C GLY A 193 7.87 -16.95 9.26
N GLU A 194 6.89 -17.44 8.50
CA GLU A 194 7.04 -18.67 7.73
C GLU A 194 7.99 -18.47 6.52
N ASN A 195 8.72 -19.53 6.14
CA ASN A 195 9.59 -19.57 4.95
C ASN A 195 10.70 -18.50 4.90
N ILE A 196 11.26 -18.11 6.06
CA ILE A 196 12.52 -17.35 6.06
C ILE A 196 13.69 -18.29 5.76
N LEU A 197 14.55 -17.87 4.84
CA LEU A 197 15.85 -18.50 4.59
C LEU A 197 16.86 -18.12 5.69
N ASP A 198 17.74 -19.07 6.03
CA ASP A 198 18.82 -18.89 7.00
C ASP A 198 19.89 -17.87 6.56
#